data_AF-C1MQ76-F1
#
_entry.id   AF-C1MQ76-F1
#
_cell.length_a   1.000
_cell.length_b   1.000
_cell.length_c   1.000
_cell.angle_alpha   90.00
_cell.angle_beta   90.00
_cell.angle_gamma   90.00
#
_symmetry.space_group_name_H-M   'P 1'
#
loop_
_entity.id
_entity.type
_entity.pdbx_description
1 polymer ?
#
loop_
_entity_poly.entity_id
_entity_poly.type
_entity_poly.pdbx_seq_one_letter_code
_entity_poly.pdbx_strand_id
1 'polypeptide(L)'
;MRSLTTPSSLRFIATATTNAIESRARWRWHHVPRRRGPEPRAVAARGTHRTAASLAAADAAANERESPGKVKKEMDACFDVVERMGRGAVYLGSARVPEDHPHFAMARDLARDVATAYDCTTWSGLGAGMMEAVTRGGMEAGKPVAGFMILLEAGGQRQASRTHPYLPPEVYHTASFFSARKHGLVDAGIRANKTDRTAFFALPGGVGTLDEIFEVLALLQLRRIGSAHKVPFVVMNYDGCFDGLIKFLEDDMVRYGSLRDKELEPHWVVCDDNAAAMKYLETFYADEN
;
A
#
# COMPACT_ATOMS: atom_id res chain seq x y z
N MET A 1 -9.54 -76.32 -3.92
CA MET A 1 -10.36 -77.06 -4.90
C MET A 1 -11.20 -76.04 -5.64
N ARG A 2 -10.82 -75.74 -6.90
CA ARG A 2 -11.53 -74.96 -7.96
C ARG A 2 -11.86 -73.48 -7.63
N SER A 3 -11.76 -72.50 -8.52
CA SER A 3 -11.25 -72.36 -9.90
C SER A 3 -11.53 -70.91 -10.33
N LEU A 4 -10.49 -70.15 -10.65
CA LEU A 4 -10.30 -69.33 -11.87
C LEU A 4 -11.55 -68.87 -12.65
N THR A 5 -11.64 -67.56 -12.97
CA THR A 5 -11.28 -66.98 -14.30
C THR A 5 -11.63 -65.48 -14.40
N THR A 6 -10.62 -64.64 -14.65
CA THR A 6 -10.71 -63.44 -15.50
C THR A 6 -10.59 -63.87 -16.97
N PRO A 7 -11.18 -63.13 -17.93
CA PRO A 7 -10.37 -62.31 -18.86
C PRO A 7 -11.15 -61.04 -19.35
N SER A 8 -10.54 -59.87 -19.54
CA SER A 8 -9.72 -59.36 -20.67
C SER A 8 -10.41 -58.21 -21.42
N SER A 9 -9.73 -57.06 -21.44
CA SER A 9 -9.55 -56.11 -22.54
C SER A 9 -10.57 -56.03 -23.70
N LEU A 10 -11.05 -54.81 -23.98
CA LEU A 10 -11.31 -54.36 -25.34
C LEU A 10 -11.06 -52.85 -25.47
N ARG A 11 -10.06 -52.52 -26.29
CA ARG A 11 -9.85 -51.20 -26.90
C ARG A 11 -10.95 -50.98 -27.95
N PHE A 12 -11.47 -49.75 -28.05
CA PHE A 12 -12.03 -49.25 -29.31
C PHE A 12 -11.53 -47.83 -29.59
N ILE A 13 -11.16 -47.65 -30.86
CA ILE A 13 -10.59 -46.47 -31.48
C ILE A 13 -11.73 -45.63 -32.09
N ALA A 14 -11.61 -44.32 -31.88
CA ALA A 14 -12.05 -43.15 -32.67
C ALA A 14 -13.35 -43.21 -33.52
N THR A 15 -14.20 -42.19 -33.34
CA THR A 15 -14.47 -41.24 -34.44
C THR A 15 -14.91 -39.88 -33.90
N ALA A 16 -14.43 -38.85 -34.59
CA ALA A 16 -14.55 -37.45 -34.25
C ALA A 16 -15.96 -36.88 -34.43
N THR A 17 -16.32 -35.92 -33.58
CA THR A 17 -17.14 -34.77 -34.00
C THR A 17 -16.60 -33.52 -33.34
N THR A 18 -16.06 -32.66 -34.20
CA THR A 18 -15.60 -31.30 -33.95
C THR A 18 -16.74 -30.45 -33.38
N ASN A 19 -16.48 -29.69 -32.32
CA ASN A 19 -17.00 -28.33 -32.19
C ASN A 19 -16.13 -27.55 -31.21
N ALA A 20 -15.27 -26.72 -31.81
CA ALA A 20 -14.50 -25.69 -31.15
C ALA A 20 -15.38 -24.44 -30.99
N ILE A 21 -15.41 -23.84 -29.80
CA ILE A 21 -15.67 -22.41 -29.64
C ILE A 21 -14.69 -21.89 -28.59
N GLU A 22 -13.50 -21.49 -29.08
CA GLU A 22 -12.62 -20.56 -28.39
C GLU A 22 -13.19 -19.14 -28.53
N SER A 23 -13.55 -18.48 -27.44
CA SER A 23 -13.82 -17.03 -27.45
C SER A 23 -12.59 -16.25 -26.98
N ARG A 24 -11.61 -16.08 -27.88
CA ARG A 24 -10.56 -15.06 -27.73
C ARG A 24 -11.12 -13.69 -28.13
N ALA A 25 -11.45 -12.86 -27.15
CA ALA A 25 -11.72 -11.45 -27.37
C ALA A 25 -10.42 -10.74 -27.81
N ARG A 26 -10.28 -10.49 -29.11
CA ARG A 26 -9.23 -9.64 -29.68
C ARG A 26 -9.70 -8.19 -29.63
N TRP A 27 -9.03 -7.37 -28.81
CA TRP A 27 -9.17 -5.91 -28.86
C TRP A 27 -8.66 -5.40 -30.22
N ARG A 28 -9.57 -4.95 -31.10
CA ARG A 28 -9.22 -4.26 -32.34
C ARG A 28 -9.19 -2.76 -32.07
N TRP A 29 -8.02 -2.15 -32.22
CA TRP A 29 -7.88 -0.70 -32.28
C TRP A 29 -8.45 -0.22 -33.63
N HIS A 30 -9.50 0.60 -33.60
CA HIS A 30 -9.99 1.28 -34.79
C HIS A 30 -9.05 2.44 -35.13
N HIS A 31 -8.33 2.33 -36.24
CA HIS A 31 -7.61 3.45 -36.84
C HIS A 31 -8.62 4.49 -37.36
N VAL A 32 -8.64 5.67 -36.74
CA VAL A 32 -9.35 6.84 -37.25
C VAL A 32 -8.49 7.47 -38.38
N PRO A 33 -9.02 7.69 -39.60
CA PRO A 33 -8.27 8.38 -40.64
C PRO A 33 -8.07 9.86 -40.27
N ARG A 34 -6.82 10.34 -40.23
CA ARG A 34 -6.51 11.77 -40.11
C ARG A 34 -6.99 12.51 -41.37
N ARG A 35 -7.97 13.40 -41.23
CA ARG A 35 -8.29 14.40 -42.26
C ARG A 35 -7.11 15.38 -42.39
N ARG A 36 -6.59 15.59 -43.61
CA ARG A 36 -5.65 16.67 -43.91
C ARG A 36 -6.39 18.01 -43.82
N GLY A 37 -6.03 18.84 -42.85
CA GLY A 37 -6.38 20.27 -42.83
C GLY A 37 -5.53 21.06 -43.84
N PRO A 38 -5.95 22.27 -44.23
CA PRO A 38 -5.25 23.08 -45.22
C PRO A 38 -3.90 23.56 -44.69
N GLU A 39 -2.92 23.69 -45.59
CA GLU A 39 -1.55 24.13 -45.30
C GLU A 39 -1.52 25.54 -44.68
N PRO A 40 -0.68 25.78 -43.65
CA PRO A 40 -0.50 27.12 -43.10
C PRO A 40 0.35 27.98 -44.05
N ARG A 41 -0.19 29.15 -44.42
CA ARG A 41 0.55 30.23 -45.09
C ARG A 41 1.74 30.66 -44.23
N ALA A 42 2.94 30.69 -44.83
CA ALA A 42 4.16 31.15 -44.20
C ALA A 42 4.05 32.64 -43.82
N VAL A 43 4.04 32.91 -42.52
CA VAL A 43 4.32 34.25 -41.95
C VAL A 43 5.78 34.24 -41.54
N ALA A 44 6.58 35.13 -42.12
CA ALA A 44 8.00 35.27 -41.83
C ALA A 44 8.21 35.76 -40.38
N ALA A 45 8.48 34.83 -39.47
CA ALA A 45 8.98 35.14 -38.13
C ALA A 45 10.48 35.42 -38.23
N ARG A 46 10.90 36.63 -37.84
CA ARG A 46 12.32 36.97 -37.62
C ARG A 46 12.84 36.13 -36.47
N GLY A 47 13.49 35.01 -36.79
CA GLY A 47 14.06 34.09 -35.82
C GLY A 47 15.38 34.62 -35.25
N THR A 48 15.47 34.72 -33.94
CA THR A 48 16.75 34.71 -33.23
C THR A 48 17.40 33.36 -33.48
N HIS A 49 18.54 33.33 -34.18
CA HIS A 49 19.30 32.10 -34.41
C HIS A 49 19.86 31.60 -33.07
N ARG A 50 19.13 30.70 -32.39
CA ARG A 50 19.73 29.84 -31.37
C ARG A 50 20.68 28.87 -32.07
N THR A 51 21.94 28.87 -31.65
CA THR A 51 22.95 27.96 -32.18
C THR A 51 22.55 26.51 -31.91
N ALA A 52 23.03 25.56 -32.73
CA ALA A 52 22.79 24.13 -32.48
C ALA A 52 23.25 23.70 -31.07
N ALA A 53 24.29 24.36 -30.52
CA ALA A 53 24.73 24.19 -29.14
C ALA A 53 23.70 24.69 -28.10
N SER A 54 22.99 25.79 -28.37
CA SER A 54 21.91 26.30 -27.51
C SER A 54 20.67 25.42 -27.53
N LEU A 55 20.36 24.80 -28.68
CA LEU A 55 19.26 23.84 -28.79
C LEU A 55 19.63 22.52 -28.12
N ALA A 56 20.84 22.01 -28.33
CA ALA A 56 21.35 20.81 -27.65
C ALA A 56 21.47 21.00 -26.12
N ALA A 57 21.85 22.19 -25.65
CA ALA A 57 21.87 22.51 -24.22
C ALA A 57 20.45 22.65 -23.62
N ALA A 58 19.50 23.19 -24.39
CA ALA A 58 18.10 23.26 -23.97
C ALA A 58 17.43 21.87 -23.96
N ASP A 59 17.75 21.00 -24.92
CA ASP A 59 17.30 19.61 -24.93
C ASP A 59 17.98 18.80 -23.82
N ALA A 60 19.27 19.02 -23.54
CA ALA A 60 19.96 18.39 -22.41
C ALA A 60 19.37 18.83 -21.05
N ALA A 61 19.04 20.11 -20.88
CA ALA A 61 18.37 20.63 -19.69
C ALA A 61 16.90 20.15 -19.58
N ALA A 62 16.20 19.95 -20.71
CA ALA A 62 14.86 19.36 -20.73
C ALA A 62 14.87 17.84 -20.48
N ASN A 63 16.01 17.18 -20.73
CA ASN A 63 16.21 15.74 -20.56
C ASN A 63 16.88 15.39 -19.22
N GLU A 64 17.37 16.39 -18.47
CA GLU A 64 17.77 16.22 -17.08
C GLU A 64 16.52 16.03 -16.23
N ARG A 65 16.30 14.80 -15.81
CA ARG A 65 15.13 14.45 -15.00
C ARG A 65 15.27 15.19 -13.67
N GLU A 66 14.56 16.30 -13.47
CA GLU A 66 14.54 17.01 -12.18
C GLU A 66 13.89 16.19 -11.05
N SER A 67 13.23 15.08 -11.40
CA SER A 67 12.44 14.28 -10.48
C SER A 67 13.23 13.70 -9.29
N PRO A 68 14.49 13.22 -9.40
CA PRO A 68 15.23 12.72 -8.24
C PRO A 68 15.44 13.82 -7.19
N GLY A 69 15.77 15.04 -7.61
CA GLY A 69 15.92 16.17 -6.69
C GLY A 69 14.60 16.56 -6.02
N LYS A 70 13.49 16.51 -6.77
CA LYS A 70 12.14 16.77 -6.22
C LYS A 70 11.69 15.68 -5.25
N VAL A 71 11.90 14.40 -5.59
CA VAL A 71 11.62 13.25 -4.71
C VAL A 71 12.43 13.36 -3.43
N LYS A 72 13.73 13.68 -3.52
CA LYS A 72 14.57 13.88 -2.33
C LYS A 72 14.00 14.95 -1.42
N LYS A 73 13.68 16.14 -1.94
CA LYS A 73 13.08 17.22 -1.15
C LYS A 73 11.77 16.82 -0.48
N GLU A 74 10.97 16.02 -1.16
CA GLU A 74 9.70 15.55 -0.62
C GLU A 74 9.89 14.46 0.44
N MET A 75 10.88 13.58 0.27
CA MET A 75 11.30 12.65 1.32
C MET A 75 11.79 13.42 2.55
N ASP A 76 12.69 14.39 2.38
CA ASP A 76 13.19 15.25 3.46
C ASP A 76 11.99 15.88 4.22
N ALA A 77 11.01 16.44 3.51
CA ALA A 77 9.81 17.01 4.12
C ALA A 77 8.93 15.98 4.86
N CYS A 78 8.91 14.72 4.42
CA CYS A 78 8.21 13.66 5.15
C CYS A 78 8.94 13.30 6.45
N PHE A 79 10.26 13.16 6.40
CA PHE A 79 11.09 12.92 7.60
C PHE A 79 10.94 14.05 8.63
N ASP A 80 10.92 15.31 8.19
CA ASP A 80 10.71 16.47 9.08
C ASP A 80 9.38 16.38 9.85
N VAL A 81 8.32 15.86 9.22
CA VAL A 81 7.03 15.64 9.89
C VAL A 81 7.14 14.49 10.90
N VAL A 82 7.82 13.39 10.56
CA VAL A 82 8.03 12.27 11.51
C VAL A 82 8.85 12.69 12.73
N GLU A 83 9.92 13.45 12.53
CA GLU A 83 10.75 13.96 13.62
C GLU A 83 9.95 14.88 14.55
N ARG A 84 9.11 15.75 13.99
CA ARG A 84 8.26 16.66 14.76
C ARG A 84 7.14 15.94 15.52
N MET A 85 6.48 14.99 14.86
CA MET A 85 5.29 14.34 15.41
C MET A 85 5.60 13.10 16.24
N GLY A 86 6.83 12.59 16.16
CA GLY A 86 7.22 11.34 16.80
C GLY A 86 6.68 10.11 16.06
N ARG A 87 7.41 9.00 16.19
CA ARG A 87 7.02 7.71 15.63
C ARG A 87 5.92 7.07 16.46
N GLY A 88 5.13 6.18 15.87
CA GLY A 88 4.02 5.55 16.58
C GLY A 88 3.33 4.44 15.81
N ALA A 89 2.01 4.40 15.92
CA ALA A 89 1.18 3.39 15.28
C ALA A 89 0.75 3.84 13.88
N VAL A 90 1.16 3.10 12.85
CA VAL A 90 0.86 3.36 11.44
C VAL A 90 -0.26 2.44 10.97
N TYR A 91 -1.33 3.03 10.44
CA TYR A 91 -2.51 2.31 9.98
C TYR A 91 -2.67 2.41 8.47
N LEU A 92 -2.75 1.25 7.83
CA LEU A 92 -2.90 1.06 6.39
C LEU A 92 -4.30 0.50 6.14
N GLY A 93 -5.11 1.11 5.27
CA GLY A 93 -6.51 0.66 5.13
C GLY A 93 -7.28 1.28 3.98
N SER A 94 -8.48 0.77 3.75
CA SER A 94 -9.35 1.20 2.65
C SER A 94 -9.70 2.69 2.70
N ALA A 95 -9.57 3.38 1.57
CA ALA A 95 -10.13 4.71 1.36
C ALA A 95 -11.64 4.73 1.07
N ARG A 96 -12.31 3.55 1.03
CA ARG A 96 -13.68 3.40 0.50
C ARG A 96 -14.69 2.83 1.50
N VAL A 97 -14.24 2.29 2.63
CA VAL A 97 -15.16 1.76 3.64
C VAL A 97 -15.93 2.93 4.24
N PRO A 98 -17.28 2.94 4.19
CA PRO A 98 -18.07 4.06 4.69
C PRO A 98 -18.15 4.07 6.22
N GLU A 99 -18.54 5.22 6.79
CA GLU A 99 -18.58 5.41 8.26
C GLU A 99 -19.59 4.51 8.98
N ASP A 100 -20.64 4.07 8.28
CA ASP A 100 -21.67 3.18 8.81
C ASP A 100 -21.28 1.69 8.78
N HIS A 101 -20.13 1.35 8.19
CA HIS A 101 -19.61 -0.01 8.17
C HIS A 101 -19.01 -0.40 9.54
N PRO A 102 -19.29 -1.60 10.09
CA PRO A 102 -18.78 -2.01 11.41
C PRO A 102 -17.26 -1.89 11.56
N HIS A 103 -16.50 -2.27 10.53
CA HIS A 103 -15.04 -2.17 10.55
C HIS A 103 -14.51 -0.73 10.68
N PHE A 104 -15.29 0.29 10.28
CA PHE A 104 -14.92 1.69 10.51
C PHE A 104 -14.86 1.97 12.01
N ALA A 105 -15.91 1.60 12.75
CA ALA A 105 -15.95 1.75 14.20
C ALA A 105 -14.84 0.95 14.88
N MET A 106 -14.61 -0.29 14.44
CA MET A 106 -13.53 -1.13 14.98
C MET A 106 -12.15 -0.52 14.75
N ALA A 107 -11.87 0.00 13.55
CA ALA A 107 -10.60 0.67 13.25
C ALA A 107 -10.39 1.93 14.09
N ARG A 108 -11.45 2.72 14.30
CA ARG A 108 -11.43 3.89 15.18
C ARG A 108 -11.13 3.51 16.63
N ASP A 109 -11.83 2.50 17.15
CA ASP A 109 -11.64 2.01 18.51
C ASP A 109 -10.23 1.46 18.70
N LEU A 110 -9.72 0.67 17.75
CA LEU A 110 -8.35 0.17 17.77
C LEU A 110 -7.34 1.32 17.87
N ALA A 111 -7.48 2.34 17.02
CA ALA A 111 -6.56 3.47 17.02
C ALA A 111 -6.59 4.27 18.33
N ARG A 112 -7.78 4.47 18.90
CA ARG A 112 -7.94 5.11 20.22
C ARG A 112 -7.25 4.30 21.31
N ASP A 113 -7.50 3.00 21.35
CA ASP A 113 -7.04 2.13 22.42
C ASP A 113 -5.52 1.94 22.37
N VAL A 114 -4.94 1.78 21.17
CA VAL A 114 -3.48 1.73 20.96
C VAL A 114 -2.81 3.04 21.36
N ALA A 115 -3.32 4.18 20.89
CA ALA A 115 -2.73 5.48 21.21
C ALA A 115 -2.79 5.79 22.72
N THR A 116 -3.88 5.39 23.38
CA THR A 116 -4.05 5.53 24.83
C THR A 116 -3.08 4.63 25.60
N ALA A 117 -2.97 3.36 25.22
CA ALA A 117 -2.15 2.38 25.93
C ALA A 117 -0.65 2.63 25.80
N TYR A 118 -0.21 3.13 24.64
CA TYR A 118 1.20 3.22 24.29
C TYR A 118 1.74 4.64 24.21
N ASP A 119 0.90 5.65 24.47
CA ASP A 119 1.26 7.07 24.42
C ASP A 119 2.01 7.45 23.13
N CYS A 120 1.45 7.02 21.99
CA CYS A 120 2.10 7.14 20.69
C CYS A 120 1.25 7.94 19.69
N THR A 121 1.92 8.45 18.66
CA THR A 121 1.28 9.14 17.54
C THR A 121 0.53 8.15 16.64
N THR A 122 -0.67 8.53 16.21
CA THR A 122 -1.44 7.79 15.21
C THR A 122 -1.12 8.31 13.81
N TRP A 123 -0.63 7.43 12.95
CA TRP A 123 -0.20 7.72 11.59
C TRP A 123 -1.12 7.06 10.55
N SER A 124 -1.51 7.82 9.53
CA SER A 124 -2.27 7.26 8.40
C SER A 124 -1.99 8.00 7.09
N GLY A 125 -2.63 7.55 6.00
CA GLY A 125 -2.63 8.28 4.73
C GLY A 125 -3.52 9.52 4.70
N LEU A 126 -4.28 9.82 5.76
CA LEU A 126 -5.16 10.99 5.90
C LEU A 126 -6.14 11.18 4.73
N GLY A 127 -6.70 10.07 4.25
CA GLY A 127 -7.82 10.04 3.32
C GLY A 127 -9.12 9.64 3.99
N ALA A 128 -10.15 9.38 3.19
CA ALA A 128 -11.44 8.87 3.67
C ALA A 128 -11.36 7.41 4.19
N GLY A 129 -12.49 6.89 4.67
CA GLY A 129 -12.65 5.51 5.06
C GLY A 129 -11.82 5.13 6.30
N MET A 130 -11.09 4.02 6.23
CA MET A 130 -10.31 3.52 7.37
C MET A 130 -9.26 4.53 7.86
N MET A 131 -8.71 5.35 6.97
CA MET A 131 -7.76 6.39 7.34
C MET A 131 -8.42 7.50 8.17
N GLU A 132 -9.66 7.87 7.85
CA GLU A 132 -10.47 8.80 8.64
C GLU A 132 -10.85 8.18 9.99
N ALA A 133 -11.22 6.90 10.00
CA ALA A 133 -11.57 6.16 11.22
C ALA A 133 -10.44 6.20 12.24
N VAL A 134 -9.22 5.83 11.83
CA VAL A 134 -8.06 5.80 12.73
C VAL A 134 -7.62 7.20 13.14
N THR A 135 -7.73 8.19 12.25
CA THR A 135 -7.43 9.59 12.56
C THR A 135 -8.35 10.10 13.65
N ARG A 136 -9.66 9.84 13.55
CA ARG A 136 -10.63 10.16 14.61
C ARG A 136 -10.30 9.43 15.90
N GLY A 137 -9.94 8.14 15.83
CA GLY A 137 -9.58 7.35 17.01
C GLY A 137 -8.38 7.92 17.77
N GLY A 138 -7.32 8.30 17.06
CA GLY A 138 -6.17 8.98 17.66
C GLY A 138 -6.52 10.32 18.30
N MET A 139 -7.39 11.11 17.66
CA MET A 139 -7.88 12.37 18.23
C MET A 139 -8.75 12.15 19.47
N GLU A 140 -9.62 11.14 19.47
CA GLU A 140 -10.45 10.75 20.62
C GLU A 140 -9.60 10.33 21.82
N ALA A 141 -8.42 9.74 21.60
CA ALA A 141 -7.45 9.43 22.65
C ALA A 141 -6.73 10.68 23.22
N GLY A 142 -6.91 11.85 22.61
CA GLY A 142 -6.17 13.07 22.97
C GLY A 142 -4.67 12.97 22.68
N LYS A 143 -4.27 12.13 21.72
CA LYS A 143 -2.88 11.90 21.31
C LYS A 143 -2.59 12.54 19.95
N PRO A 144 -1.30 12.74 19.59
CA PRO A 144 -0.95 13.29 18.29
C PRO A 144 -1.46 12.42 17.14
N VAL A 145 -1.92 13.07 16.08
CA VAL A 145 -2.28 12.41 14.82
C VAL A 145 -1.50 13.07 13.68
N ALA A 146 -0.98 12.27 12.77
CA ALA A 146 -0.13 12.73 11.69
C ALA A 146 -0.28 11.86 10.44
N GLY A 147 0.25 12.32 9.31
CA GLY A 147 0.19 11.48 8.12
C GLY A 147 0.63 12.12 6.82
N PHE A 148 0.46 11.34 5.75
CA PHE A 148 0.92 11.71 4.42
C PHE A 148 -0.19 11.56 3.41
N MET A 149 -0.71 12.71 2.96
CA MET A 149 -1.78 12.78 1.98
C MET A 149 -1.25 12.61 0.56
N ILE A 150 -2.08 12.13 -0.37
CA ILE A 150 -1.85 12.25 -1.80
C ILE A 150 -3.11 12.80 -2.48
N LEU A 151 -2.94 13.58 -3.55
CA LEU A 151 -4.06 14.28 -4.19
C LEU A 151 -5.09 13.37 -4.87
N LEU A 152 -4.70 12.14 -5.22
CA LEU A 152 -5.61 11.17 -5.83
C LEU A 152 -5.45 9.83 -5.12
N GLU A 153 -6.45 9.49 -4.32
CA GLU A 153 -6.52 8.20 -3.64
C GLU A 153 -7.16 7.14 -4.54
N ALA A 154 -6.97 5.87 -4.18
CA ALA A 154 -7.57 4.74 -4.89
C ALA A 154 -9.11 4.82 -4.97
N GLY A 155 -9.78 5.60 -4.11
CA GLY A 155 -11.22 5.89 -4.18
C GLY A 155 -11.67 6.69 -5.41
N GLY A 156 -10.74 7.22 -6.21
CA GLY A 156 -11.06 8.11 -7.34
C GLY A 156 -11.49 9.51 -6.90
N GLN A 157 -11.66 9.73 -5.59
CA GLN A 157 -11.84 11.05 -5.02
C GLN A 157 -10.51 11.79 -5.09
N ARG A 158 -10.47 12.79 -5.96
CA ARG A 158 -9.38 13.76 -5.98
C ARG A 158 -9.59 14.69 -4.79
N GLN A 159 -8.61 14.77 -3.91
CA GLN A 159 -8.62 15.78 -2.87
C GLN A 159 -8.66 17.15 -3.54
N ALA A 160 -9.68 17.96 -3.22
CA ALA A 160 -9.88 19.26 -3.83
C ALA A 160 -8.79 20.27 -3.41
N SER A 161 -8.15 20.01 -2.27
CA SER A 161 -7.09 20.84 -1.69
C SER A 161 -5.85 20.02 -1.38
N ARG A 162 -4.71 20.71 -1.27
CA ARG A 162 -3.48 20.17 -0.67
C ARG A 162 -3.48 20.29 0.86
N THR A 163 -4.56 20.82 1.44
CA THR A 163 -4.76 20.98 2.89
C THR A 163 -5.76 19.96 3.40
N HIS A 164 -5.51 19.43 4.60
CA HIS A 164 -6.46 18.59 5.30
C HIS A 164 -7.66 19.43 5.77
N PRO A 165 -8.91 18.89 5.79
CA PRO A 165 -10.11 19.67 6.15
C PRO A 165 -10.12 20.19 7.58
N TYR A 166 -9.49 19.50 8.53
CA TYR A 166 -9.56 19.84 9.96
C TYR A 166 -8.27 19.62 10.74
N LEU A 167 -7.20 19.09 10.11
CA LEU A 167 -5.91 18.93 10.77
C LEU A 167 -5.01 20.12 10.45
N PRO A 168 -4.18 20.57 11.39
CA PRO A 168 -3.32 21.71 11.15
C PRO A 168 -2.10 21.29 10.29
N PRO A 169 -1.55 22.18 9.44
CA PRO A 169 -0.58 21.82 8.41
C PRO A 169 0.76 21.28 8.93
N GLU A 170 1.09 21.49 10.20
CA GLU A 170 2.31 21.00 10.83
C GLU A 170 2.33 19.47 11.04
N VAL A 171 1.17 18.80 11.06
CA VAL A 171 1.08 17.37 11.36
C VAL A 171 1.10 16.47 10.11
N TYR A 172 1.15 17.05 8.91
CA TYR A 172 1.12 16.25 7.68
C TYR A 172 1.92 16.87 6.54
N HIS A 173 2.20 16.05 5.53
CA HIS A 173 2.68 16.50 4.24
C HIS A 173 1.80 15.94 3.11
N THR A 174 1.49 16.79 2.12
CA THR A 174 0.76 16.36 0.92
C THR A 174 1.74 16.00 -0.19
N ALA A 175 2.02 14.72 -0.31
CA ALA A 175 2.95 14.18 -1.28
C ALA A 175 2.46 14.34 -2.72
N SER A 176 3.40 14.64 -3.62
CA SER A 176 3.25 14.54 -5.08
C SER A 176 3.91 13.28 -5.64
N PHE A 177 4.88 12.70 -4.93
CA PHE A 177 5.52 11.45 -5.29
C PHE A 177 5.10 10.34 -4.33
N PHE A 178 4.47 9.31 -4.88
CA PHE A 178 4.03 8.14 -4.11
C PHE A 178 5.18 7.49 -3.34
N SER A 179 6.38 7.45 -3.92
CA SER A 179 7.58 6.91 -3.24
C SER A 179 7.94 7.67 -1.96
N ALA A 180 7.80 9.00 -1.93
CA ALA A 180 8.10 9.80 -0.75
C ALA A 180 7.07 9.53 0.35
N ARG A 181 5.78 9.49 -0.02
CA ARG A 181 4.68 9.10 0.89
C ARG A 181 4.94 7.76 1.56
N LYS A 182 5.31 6.74 0.76
CA LYS A 182 5.60 5.39 1.27
C LYS A 182 6.74 5.39 2.27
N HIS A 183 7.85 6.05 1.95
CA HIS A 183 9.00 6.15 2.85
C HIS A 183 8.64 6.87 4.15
N GLY A 184 7.86 7.95 4.08
CA GLY A 184 7.37 8.64 5.27
C GLY A 184 6.53 7.74 6.18
N LEU A 185 5.60 6.96 5.63
CA LEU A 185 4.78 6.02 6.40
C LEU A 185 5.63 4.90 7.03
N VAL A 186 6.62 4.39 6.31
CA VAL A 186 7.57 3.41 6.88
C VAL A 186 8.37 4.04 8.02
N ASP A 187 8.95 5.23 7.82
CA ASP A 187 9.73 5.91 8.85
C ASP A 187 8.92 6.24 10.10
N ALA A 188 7.63 6.59 9.94
CA ALA A 188 6.73 6.84 11.05
C ALA A 188 6.52 5.63 11.99
N GLY A 189 6.75 4.41 11.51
CA GLY A 189 6.55 3.18 12.27
C GLY A 189 7.85 2.48 12.70
N ILE A 190 9.04 2.97 12.36
CA ILE A 190 10.28 2.30 12.77
C ILE A 190 10.52 2.43 14.28
N ARG A 191 11.18 1.43 14.88
CA ARG A 191 11.66 1.49 16.26
C ARG A 191 13.14 1.89 16.27
N ALA A 192 13.45 3.11 16.70
CA ALA A 192 14.84 3.52 16.87
C ALA A 192 15.44 2.93 18.15
N ASN A 193 14.60 2.77 19.20
CA ASN A 193 15.00 2.24 20.50
C ASN A 193 14.06 1.13 20.98
N LYS A 194 14.54 0.29 21.92
CA LYS A 194 13.74 -0.77 22.57
C LYS A 194 12.51 -0.23 23.30
N THR A 195 12.57 1.00 23.80
CA THR A 195 11.46 1.66 24.51
C THR A 195 10.40 2.23 23.57
N ASP A 196 10.69 2.36 22.28
CA ASP A 196 9.73 2.90 21.32
C ASP A 196 8.54 1.95 21.19
N ARG A 197 7.35 2.54 21.20
CA ARG A 197 6.07 1.84 21.07
C ARG A 197 5.46 2.18 19.70
N THR A 198 5.99 1.54 18.66
CA THR A 198 5.52 1.72 17.27
C THR A 198 5.01 0.41 16.70
N ALA A 199 3.98 0.47 15.87
CA ALA A 199 3.39 -0.71 15.27
C ALA A 199 2.81 -0.39 13.90
N PHE A 200 2.81 -1.36 13.00
CA PHE A 200 2.06 -1.29 11.77
C PHE A 200 0.78 -2.10 11.89
N PHE A 201 -0.33 -1.55 11.40
CA PHE A 201 -1.62 -2.22 11.33
C PHE A 201 -2.12 -2.23 9.90
N ALA A 202 -2.37 -3.42 9.37
CA ALA A 202 -3.06 -3.62 8.10
C ALA A 202 -4.55 -3.87 8.36
N LEU A 203 -5.36 -2.84 8.11
CA LEU A 203 -6.81 -2.91 8.14
C LEU A 203 -7.36 -3.40 6.79
N PRO A 204 -8.60 -3.92 6.73
CA PRO A 204 -9.22 -4.31 5.46
C PRO A 204 -9.15 -3.20 4.40
N GLY A 205 -8.72 -3.58 3.19
CA GLY A 205 -8.36 -2.62 2.15
C GLY A 205 -8.20 -3.18 0.75
N GLY A 206 -7.94 -2.28 -0.20
CA GLY A 206 -7.80 -2.60 -1.62
C GLY A 206 -6.34 -2.62 -2.07
N VAL A 207 -6.11 -2.38 -3.37
CA VAL A 207 -4.76 -2.41 -3.99
C VAL A 207 -3.75 -1.52 -3.27
N GLY A 208 -4.12 -0.30 -2.87
CA GLY A 208 -3.21 0.59 -2.13
C GLY A 208 -2.78 0.00 -0.79
N THR A 209 -3.73 -0.55 -0.03
CA THR A 209 -3.45 -1.23 1.23
C THR A 209 -2.58 -2.47 1.02
N LEU A 210 -2.84 -3.27 -0.02
CA LEU A 210 -2.00 -4.43 -0.35
C LEU A 210 -0.57 -4.02 -0.74
N ASP A 211 -0.41 -2.93 -1.48
CA ASP A 211 0.91 -2.39 -1.84
C ASP A 211 1.73 -1.93 -0.61
N GLU A 212 1.07 -1.38 0.40
CA GLU A 212 1.71 -1.02 1.68
C GLU A 212 1.99 -2.27 2.55
N ILE A 213 1.06 -3.24 2.61
CA ILE A 213 1.25 -4.53 3.29
C ILE A 213 2.50 -5.23 2.75
N PHE A 214 2.59 -5.38 1.43
CA PHE A 214 3.71 -6.09 0.81
C PHE A 214 5.03 -5.31 0.91
N GLU A 215 4.99 -3.99 0.97
CA GLU A 215 6.19 -3.19 1.25
C GLU A 215 6.71 -3.45 2.66
N VAL A 216 5.85 -3.38 3.69
CA VAL A 216 6.26 -3.66 5.07
C VAL A 216 6.75 -5.10 5.22
N LEU A 217 6.05 -6.08 4.65
CA LEU A 217 6.48 -7.49 4.67
C LEU A 217 7.85 -7.68 4.01
N ALA A 218 8.06 -7.11 2.82
CA ALA A 218 9.33 -7.22 2.12
C ALA A 218 10.47 -6.58 2.93
N LEU A 219 10.23 -5.41 3.54
CA LEU A 219 11.20 -4.74 4.41
C LEU A 219 11.54 -5.56 5.65
N LEU A 220 10.56 -6.23 6.26
CA LEU A 220 10.78 -7.11 7.42
C LEU A 220 11.53 -8.39 7.01
N GLN A 221 11.10 -9.04 5.92
CA GLN A 221 11.73 -10.25 5.38
C GLN A 221 13.20 -10.01 5.00
N LEU A 222 13.49 -8.89 4.36
CA LEU A 222 14.85 -8.52 3.94
C LEU A 222 15.70 -7.92 5.07
N ARG A 223 15.11 -7.68 6.25
CA ARG A 223 15.73 -6.94 7.37
C ARG A 223 16.25 -5.57 6.90
N ARG A 224 15.37 -4.83 6.23
CA ARG A 224 15.61 -3.49 5.65
C ARG A 224 14.60 -2.44 6.11
N ILE A 225 13.78 -2.74 7.11
CA ILE A 225 12.82 -1.80 7.71
C ILE A 225 13.48 -0.54 8.33
N GLY A 226 14.81 -0.49 8.43
CA GLY A 226 15.52 0.67 8.99
C GLY A 226 15.54 0.71 10.52
N SER A 227 15.21 -0.41 11.17
CA SER A 227 15.24 -0.56 12.63
C SER A 227 16.21 -1.67 13.05
N ALA A 228 16.93 -1.45 14.15
CA ALA A 228 17.70 -2.50 14.83
C ALA A 228 16.82 -3.38 15.74
N HIS A 229 15.58 -2.98 15.99
CA HIS A 229 14.62 -3.65 16.85
C HIS A 229 13.51 -4.28 16.01
N LYS A 230 12.86 -5.32 16.53
CA LYS A 230 11.68 -5.89 15.86
C LYS A 230 10.56 -4.86 15.83
N VAL A 231 9.90 -4.66 14.70
CA VAL A 231 8.72 -3.81 14.63
C VAL A 231 7.48 -4.70 14.50
N PRO A 232 6.47 -4.57 15.38
CA PRO A 232 5.26 -5.36 15.28
C PRO A 232 4.46 -4.96 14.04
N PHE A 233 4.04 -5.95 13.27
CA PHE A 233 3.14 -5.78 12.14
C PHE A 233 1.92 -6.67 12.31
N VAL A 234 0.76 -6.03 12.50
CA VAL A 234 -0.50 -6.67 12.84
C VAL A 234 -1.44 -6.59 11.63
N VAL A 235 -1.95 -7.74 11.18
CA VAL A 235 -2.96 -7.83 10.12
C VAL A 235 -4.32 -8.05 10.78
N MET A 236 -5.21 -7.07 10.64
CA MET A 236 -6.56 -7.12 11.19
C MET A 236 -7.48 -7.85 10.21
N ASN A 237 -7.73 -9.13 10.48
CA ASN A 237 -8.55 -10.03 9.66
C ASN A 237 -10.03 -9.96 10.03
N TYR A 238 -10.58 -8.74 10.13
CA TYR A 238 -11.98 -8.55 10.50
C TYR A 238 -12.90 -9.33 9.56
N ASP A 239 -13.74 -10.18 10.13
CA ASP A 239 -14.66 -11.06 9.40
C ASP A 239 -14.01 -11.89 8.29
N GLY A 240 -12.72 -12.24 8.42
CA GLY A 240 -12.01 -13.06 7.44
C GLY A 240 -11.62 -12.34 6.14
N CYS A 241 -11.58 -10.99 6.13
CA CYS A 241 -11.28 -10.20 4.93
C CYS A 241 -9.97 -10.58 4.22
N PHE A 242 -9.00 -11.10 4.95
CA PHE A 242 -7.69 -11.52 4.45
C PHE A 242 -7.53 -13.04 4.34
N ASP A 243 -8.55 -13.87 4.62
CA ASP A 243 -8.45 -15.34 4.53
C ASP A 243 -7.91 -15.79 3.17
N GLY A 244 -8.43 -15.19 2.08
CA GLY A 244 -7.96 -15.49 0.73
C GLY A 244 -6.50 -15.09 0.49
N LEU A 245 -6.04 -13.97 1.06
CA LEU A 245 -4.66 -13.51 0.94
C LEU A 245 -3.71 -14.41 1.74
N ILE A 246 -4.09 -14.74 2.98
CA ILE A 246 -3.32 -15.60 3.88
C ILE A 246 -3.18 -16.98 3.24
N LYS A 247 -4.30 -17.57 2.79
CA LYS A 247 -4.29 -18.86 2.08
C LYS A 247 -3.45 -18.81 0.80
N PHE A 248 -3.48 -17.71 0.05
CA PHE A 248 -2.66 -17.57 -1.14
C PHE A 248 -1.15 -17.57 -0.81
N LEU A 249 -0.74 -16.84 0.23
CA LEU A 249 0.67 -16.75 0.63
C LEU A 249 1.17 -18.01 1.32
N GLU A 250 0.41 -18.53 2.29
CA GLU A 250 0.87 -19.62 3.16
C GLU A 250 0.65 -21.01 2.56
N ASP A 251 -0.31 -21.18 1.64
CA ASP A 251 -0.49 -22.46 0.93
C ASP A 251 0.02 -22.40 -0.51
N ASP A 252 -0.50 -21.46 -1.31
CA ASP A 252 -0.33 -21.52 -2.77
C ASP A 252 1.09 -21.10 -3.17
N MET A 253 1.64 -20.04 -2.56
CA MET A 253 3.02 -19.60 -2.80
C MET A 253 4.07 -20.51 -2.17
N VAL A 254 3.75 -21.16 -1.05
CA VAL A 254 4.60 -22.22 -0.49
C VAL A 254 4.65 -23.43 -1.42
N ARG A 255 3.49 -23.89 -1.90
CA ARG A 255 3.41 -25.00 -2.87
C ARG A 255 4.09 -24.66 -4.20
N TYR A 256 3.97 -23.42 -4.66
CA TYR A 256 4.63 -22.95 -5.86
C TYR A 256 6.15 -22.83 -5.70
N GLY A 257 6.65 -22.64 -4.46
CA GLY A 257 8.06 -22.51 -4.14
C GLY A 257 8.57 -21.06 -4.12
N SER A 258 7.68 -20.07 -4.10
CA SER A 258 8.04 -18.65 -3.95
C SER A 258 8.12 -18.18 -2.49
N LEU A 259 7.61 -18.98 -1.55
CA LEU A 259 7.78 -18.83 -0.10
C LEU A 259 8.19 -20.17 0.51
N ARG A 260 8.95 -20.16 1.61
CA ARG A 260 9.16 -21.35 2.43
C ARG A 260 8.00 -21.52 3.41
N ASP A 261 7.80 -22.76 3.85
CA ASP A 261 6.89 -23.07 4.94
C ASP A 261 7.20 -22.18 6.15
N LYS A 262 6.17 -21.54 6.70
CA LYS A 262 6.25 -20.65 7.87
C LYS A 262 7.18 -19.44 7.73
N GLU A 263 7.52 -19.04 6.51
CA GLU A 263 8.44 -17.92 6.29
C GLU A 263 7.89 -16.57 6.80
N LEU A 264 6.56 -16.39 6.81
CA LEU A 264 5.91 -15.14 7.22
C LEU A 264 5.57 -15.08 8.71
N GLU A 265 5.50 -16.23 9.42
CA GLU A 265 5.20 -16.29 10.87
C GLU A 265 6.03 -15.30 11.73
N PRO A 266 7.34 -15.06 11.50
CA PRO A 266 8.11 -14.10 12.30
C PRO A 266 7.93 -12.63 11.88
N HIS A 267 7.22 -12.35 10.78
CA HIS A 267 7.13 -11.03 10.16
C HIS A 267 5.78 -10.35 10.34
N TRP A 268 4.73 -11.09 10.66
CA TRP A 268 3.41 -10.53 10.93
C TRP A 268 2.65 -11.35 11.97
N VAL A 269 1.57 -10.80 12.49
CA VAL A 269 0.57 -11.54 13.26
C VAL A 269 -0.80 -11.24 12.69
N VAL A 270 -1.63 -12.26 12.53
CA VAL A 270 -3.02 -12.10 12.10
C VAL A 270 -3.91 -12.07 13.34
N CYS A 271 -4.77 -11.07 13.44
CA CYS A 271 -5.72 -10.87 14.54
C CYS A 271 -7.12 -10.70 13.99
N ASP A 272 -8.07 -11.50 14.46
CA ASP A 272 -9.46 -11.44 13.99
C ASP A 272 -10.24 -10.26 14.61
N ASP A 273 -9.77 -9.73 15.74
CA ASP A 273 -10.39 -8.61 16.45
C ASP A 273 -9.37 -7.71 17.18
N ASN A 274 -9.86 -6.56 17.68
CA ASN A 274 -9.04 -5.58 18.40
C ASN A 274 -8.46 -6.13 19.70
N ALA A 275 -9.17 -7.02 20.40
CA ALA A 275 -8.72 -7.56 21.67
C ALA A 275 -7.50 -8.46 21.48
N ALA A 276 -7.50 -9.29 20.44
CA ALA A 276 -6.37 -10.10 20.03
C ALA A 276 -5.16 -9.22 19.67
N ALA A 277 -5.37 -8.14 18.91
CA ALA A 277 -4.29 -7.20 18.56
C ALA A 277 -3.69 -6.52 19.80
N MET A 278 -4.52 -6.03 20.72
CA MET A 278 -4.05 -5.39 21.95
C MET A 278 -3.28 -6.37 22.84
N LYS A 279 -3.78 -7.60 23.00
CA LYS A 279 -3.10 -8.65 23.76
C LYS A 279 -1.74 -9.02 23.14
N TYR A 280 -1.67 -9.09 21.82
CA TYR A 280 -0.41 -9.32 21.12
C TYR A 280 0.60 -8.22 21.42
N LEU A 281 0.21 -6.95 21.33
CA LEU A 281 1.10 -5.83 21.60
C LEU A 281 1.56 -5.79 23.06
N GLU A 282 0.67 -6.07 24.01
CA GLU A 282 1.01 -6.20 25.43
C GLU A 282 2.12 -7.25 25.62
N THR A 283 1.96 -8.42 25.04
CA THR A 283 2.95 -9.51 25.10
C THR A 283 4.26 -9.09 24.42
N PHE A 284 4.18 -8.53 23.21
CA PHE A 284 5.32 -8.09 22.42
C PHE A 284 6.19 -7.07 23.15
N TYR A 285 5.57 -6.09 23.82
CA TYR A 285 6.31 -5.05 24.55
C TYR A 285 6.71 -5.47 25.97
N ALA A 286 6.06 -6.48 26.56
CA ALA A 286 6.50 -7.06 27.83
C ALA A 286 7.78 -7.88 27.68
N ASP A 287 7.89 -8.70 26.63
CA ASP A 287 9.07 -9.52 26.34
C ASP A 287 10.31 -8.68 25.97
N GLU A 288 10.09 -7.44 25.54
CA GLU A 288 11.10 -6.46 25.17
C GLU A 288 11.43 -5.46 26.29
N ASN A 289 10.93 -5.63 27.52
CA ASN A 289 11.45 -4.90 28.69
C ASN A 289 12.54 -5.74 29.36
#